data_AF-A0A9J8CAJ0-F1
#
_entry.id   AF-A0A9J8CAJ0-F1
#
_cell.length_a   1.000
_cell.length_b   1.000
_cell.length_c   1.000
_cell.angle_alpha   90.00
_cell.angle_beta   90.00
_cell.angle_gamma   90.00
#
_symmetry.space_group_name_H-M   'P 1'
#
loop_
_entity.id
_entity.type
_entity.pdbx_description
1 polymer ?
#
loop_
_entity_poly.entity_id
_entity_poly.type
_entity_poly.pdbx_seq_one_letter_code
_entity_poly.pdbx_strand_id
1 'polypeptide(L)'
;MFISLLPQRWGKRSELESGRIQINCKTIPVAERFFTSSPSVTLRQAAWYPSETEEPHLVFLTSDNTIRFYNLKEPQSPAKVLSVSQVDDESIVTLFCRRSYAASLGEMAVAFDFGALAESPHLSGLRVKAELLVYPLYILYGNGETFLSYISLTHSVRNLGKPMGPLPMYPAAEDNYGYDACAVLCLPCVPNILVIATESGMLYHCVVLEAEEEEDGGAVERWSRGSETVPSLYVFECVELELTLKLASGEEEEEITESDFTCPIRLHRDPLCQHRYHCTHEAGVHSVGLIWFKKLHKFLESDEEDKDSLQELAAEQRCIVEHILCTRPLANSAPAPVRGFWIVSDLSLGATMICITSTYECLLLPLLSIRPLSPPLLCSHPGAESGSSPLRGLAEDSFEQHIRNILQLEDLALCREERKSLREAAERLADKYEDAKYHQEAIMNRFIFL
;
A
#
# COMPACT_ATOMS: atom_id res chain seq x y z
N MET A 1 21.04 2.63 -8.16
CA MET A 1 20.42 1.46 -7.49
C MET A 1 21.34 0.26 -7.65
N PHE A 2 21.33 -0.69 -6.72
CA PHE A 2 22.13 -1.91 -6.81
C PHE A 2 21.23 -3.15 -6.70
N ILE A 3 21.52 -4.17 -7.50
CA ILE A 3 20.93 -5.50 -7.37
C ILE A 3 21.97 -6.44 -6.78
N SER A 4 21.64 -7.05 -5.66
CA SER A 4 22.48 -8.09 -5.04
C SER A 4 21.98 -9.47 -5.46
N LEU A 5 22.85 -10.25 -6.07
CA LEU A 5 22.61 -11.67 -6.35
C LEU A 5 22.87 -12.43 -5.07
N LEU A 6 21.79 -12.79 -4.37
CA LEU A 6 21.87 -13.61 -3.18
C LEU A 6 22.25 -15.05 -3.57
N PRO A 7 23.21 -15.67 -2.86
CA PRO A 7 23.57 -17.04 -3.10
C PRO A 7 22.38 -17.96 -2.81
N GLN A 8 22.18 -18.94 -3.68
CA GLN A 8 21.20 -19.99 -3.44
C GLN A 8 21.73 -20.94 -2.37
N ARG A 9 20.84 -21.54 -1.58
CA ARG A 9 21.21 -22.52 -0.54
C ARG A 9 21.95 -23.70 -1.19
N TRP A 10 23.26 -23.82 -0.95
CA TRP A 10 24.11 -24.91 -1.46
C TRP A 10 25.02 -25.43 -0.36
N GLY A 11 24.85 -26.70 0.03
CA GLY A 11 25.66 -27.36 1.05
C GLY A 11 24.92 -28.47 1.80
N LYS A 12 25.61 -29.15 2.73
CA LYS A 12 24.96 -30.05 3.69
C LYS A 12 24.09 -29.19 4.63
N ARG A 13 22.91 -29.69 5.02
CA ARG A 13 21.99 -29.06 6.00
C ARG A 13 21.39 -27.70 5.57
N SER A 14 21.32 -27.40 4.27
CA SER A 14 20.79 -26.12 3.76
C SER A 14 21.58 -24.89 4.18
N GLU A 15 22.85 -25.06 4.58
CA GLU A 15 23.75 -23.98 4.93
C GLU A 15 24.21 -23.23 3.65
N LEU A 16 24.25 -21.90 3.71
CA LEU A 16 24.76 -21.05 2.63
C LEU A 16 26.27 -21.28 2.44
N GLU A 17 26.70 -21.53 1.20
CA GLU A 17 28.10 -21.84 0.85
C GLU A 17 28.77 -22.87 1.79
N SER A 18 28.03 -23.90 2.22
CA SER A 18 28.50 -24.91 3.20
C SER A 18 28.90 -24.34 4.58
N GLY A 19 28.18 -23.32 5.05
CA GLY A 19 28.29 -22.83 6.43
C GLY A 19 29.35 -21.76 6.65
N ARG A 20 29.73 -21.04 5.60
CA ARG A 20 30.69 -19.93 5.71
C ARG A 20 30.08 -18.76 6.49
N ILE A 21 30.89 -18.18 7.39
CA ILE A 21 30.50 -17.02 8.21
C ILE A 21 30.37 -15.74 7.37
N GLN A 22 31.16 -15.64 6.29
CA GLN A 22 31.13 -14.51 5.36
C GLN A 22 30.86 -15.01 3.96
N ILE A 23 29.93 -14.34 3.28
CA ILE A 23 29.51 -14.68 1.93
C ILE A 23 29.63 -13.42 1.06
N ASN A 24 30.24 -13.57 -0.12
CA ASN A 24 30.38 -12.47 -1.06
C ASN A 24 29.23 -12.52 -2.06
N CYS A 25 28.32 -11.54 -2.00
CA CYS A 25 27.25 -11.40 -2.97
C CYS A 25 27.74 -10.57 -4.17
N LYS A 26 27.42 -11.01 -5.38
CA LYS A 26 27.68 -10.21 -6.58
C LYS A 26 26.66 -9.08 -6.65
N THR A 27 27.14 -7.86 -6.83
CA THR A 27 26.29 -6.67 -6.96
C THR A 27 26.34 -6.13 -8.39
N ILE A 28 25.19 -5.79 -8.96
CA ILE A 28 25.06 -5.18 -10.29
C ILE A 28 24.53 -3.74 -10.10
N PRO A 29 25.31 -2.71 -10.44
CA PRO A 29 24.81 -1.35 -10.47
C PRO A 29 23.85 -1.16 -11.64
N VAL A 30 22.66 -0.62 -11.37
CA VAL A 30 21.64 -0.32 -12.38
C VAL A 30 21.45 1.19 -12.45
N ALA A 31 21.49 1.72 -13.69
CA ALA A 31 21.36 3.13 -14.04
C ALA A 31 22.37 4.06 -13.35
N GLU A 32 23.54 3.55 -12.95
CA GLU A 32 24.55 4.33 -12.21
C GLU A 32 25.02 5.56 -12.99
N ARG A 33 25.30 5.40 -14.29
CA ARG A 33 25.71 6.52 -15.15
C ARG A 33 24.63 7.59 -15.22
N PHE A 34 23.37 7.18 -15.35
CA PHE A 34 22.23 8.09 -15.43
C PHE A 34 22.11 8.93 -14.17
N PHE A 35 22.05 8.30 -12.98
CA PHE A 35 21.93 9.03 -11.71
C PHE A 35 23.16 9.90 -11.40
N THR A 36 24.35 9.47 -11.82
CA THR A 36 25.57 10.29 -11.68
C THR A 36 25.55 11.51 -12.59
N SER A 37 25.06 11.37 -13.82
CA SER A 37 24.94 12.47 -14.79
C SER A 37 23.76 13.42 -14.53
N SER A 38 22.78 12.98 -13.76
CA SER A 38 21.54 13.73 -13.47
C SER A 38 21.25 13.72 -11.97
N PRO A 39 22.04 14.45 -11.16
CA PRO A 39 21.98 14.36 -9.69
C PRO A 39 20.67 14.89 -9.09
N SER A 40 19.89 15.68 -9.84
CA SER A 40 18.56 16.15 -9.41
C SER A 40 17.45 15.11 -9.61
N VAL A 41 17.71 14.04 -10.38
CA VAL A 41 16.72 12.99 -10.62
C VAL A 41 16.82 11.94 -9.52
N THR A 42 15.71 11.72 -8.82
CA THR A 42 15.60 10.72 -7.76
C THR A 42 14.73 9.55 -8.22
N LEU A 43 14.98 8.36 -7.67
CA LEU A 43 14.14 7.19 -7.85
C LEU A 43 12.94 7.29 -6.91
N ARG A 44 11.71 7.19 -7.45
CA ARG A 44 10.46 7.17 -6.69
C ARG A 44 10.00 5.75 -6.38
N GLN A 45 9.94 4.91 -7.41
CA GLN A 45 9.54 3.51 -7.29
C GLN A 45 10.40 2.64 -8.19
N ALA A 46 10.68 1.42 -7.73
CA ALA A 46 11.24 0.36 -8.55
C ALA A 46 10.40 -0.92 -8.41
N ALA A 47 10.13 -1.58 -9.52
CA ALA A 47 9.42 -2.85 -9.57
C ALA A 47 10.04 -3.77 -10.64
N TRP A 48 9.80 -5.08 -10.52
CA TRP A 48 10.14 -6.02 -11.58
C TRP A 48 9.08 -5.99 -12.68
N TYR A 49 9.52 -6.10 -13.93
CA TYR A 49 8.60 -6.39 -15.03
C TYR A 49 8.05 -7.82 -14.86
N PRO A 50 6.73 -8.04 -14.97
CA PRO A 50 6.07 -9.30 -14.59
C PRO A 50 6.31 -10.50 -15.54
N SER A 51 7.28 -10.43 -16.46
CA SER A 51 7.54 -11.51 -17.43
C SER A 51 8.40 -12.62 -16.84
N GLU A 52 7.94 -13.87 -16.96
CA GLU A 52 8.68 -15.08 -16.58
C GLU A 52 9.52 -15.66 -17.73
N THR A 53 9.17 -15.35 -18.97
CA THR A 53 9.79 -15.93 -20.18
C THR A 53 10.94 -15.09 -20.71
N GLU A 54 10.99 -13.82 -20.31
CA GLU A 54 12.02 -12.87 -20.73
C GLU A 54 13.13 -12.77 -19.69
N GLU A 55 14.20 -12.09 -20.08
CA GLU A 55 15.21 -11.68 -19.12
C GLU A 55 14.61 -10.75 -18.06
N PRO A 56 15.11 -10.80 -16.82
CA PRO A 56 14.60 -9.95 -15.76
C PRO A 56 14.84 -8.48 -16.08
N HIS A 57 13.76 -7.70 -16.15
CA HIS A 57 13.81 -6.26 -16.33
C HIS A 57 13.36 -5.55 -15.06
N LEU A 58 14.07 -4.48 -14.71
CA LEU A 58 13.68 -3.56 -13.65
C LEU A 58 13.02 -2.32 -14.25
N VAL A 59 11.95 -1.89 -13.62
CA VAL A 59 11.16 -0.74 -14.05
C VAL A 59 11.28 0.34 -12.99
N PHE A 60 11.78 1.51 -13.38
CA PHE A 60 11.99 2.66 -12.51
C PHE A 60 11.02 3.77 -12.85
N LEU A 61 10.31 4.29 -11.84
CA LEU A 61 9.68 5.60 -11.90
C LEU A 61 10.60 6.61 -11.20
N THR A 62 10.90 7.71 -11.88
CA THR A 62 11.83 8.74 -11.39
C THR A 62 11.18 10.11 -11.31
N SER A 63 11.79 11.03 -10.56
CA SER A 63 11.25 12.37 -10.30
C SER A 63 11.09 13.27 -11.53
N ASP A 64 11.68 12.91 -12.67
CA ASP A 64 11.47 13.56 -13.97
C ASP A 64 10.24 13.02 -14.73
N ASN A 65 9.33 12.34 -14.02
CA ASN A 65 8.06 11.82 -14.52
C ASN A 65 8.21 10.82 -15.69
N THR A 66 9.20 9.95 -15.59
CA THR A 66 9.54 8.99 -16.65
C THR A 66 9.64 7.59 -16.07
N ILE A 67 9.07 6.62 -16.78
CA ILE A 67 9.20 5.19 -16.48
C ILE A 67 10.28 4.60 -17.39
N ARG A 68 11.28 3.94 -16.79
CA ARG A 68 12.45 3.39 -17.50
C ARG A 68 12.59 1.90 -17.24
N PHE A 69 12.72 1.11 -18.29
CA PHE A 69 12.91 -0.34 -18.23
C PHE A 69 14.37 -0.66 -18.45
N TYR A 70 15.04 -1.30 -17.48
CA TYR A 70 16.44 -1.68 -17.53
C TYR A 70 16.57 -3.21 -17.59
N ASN A 71 17.25 -3.70 -18.62
CA ASN A 71 17.66 -5.10 -18.71
C ASN A 71 18.92 -5.30 -17.84
N LEU A 72 18.98 -6.36 -17.03
CA LEU A 72 20.16 -6.66 -16.20
C LEU A 72 21.43 -7.01 -17.00
N LYS A 73 21.34 -7.38 -18.28
CA LYS A 73 22.50 -7.56 -19.17
C LYS A 73 23.15 -6.25 -19.57
N GLU A 74 22.34 -5.21 -19.78
CA GLU A 74 22.76 -3.87 -20.16
C GLU A 74 22.25 -2.83 -19.15
N PRO A 75 22.67 -2.92 -17.87
CA PRO A 75 22.00 -2.25 -16.76
C PRO A 75 22.21 -0.73 -16.73
N GLN A 76 22.99 -0.18 -17.66
CA GLN A 76 23.34 1.25 -17.70
C GLN A 76 22.50 2.03 -18.71
N SER A 77 21.88 1.34 -19.68
CA SER A 77 21.01 1.92 -20.70
C SER A 77 19.60 1.35 -20.57
N PRO A 78 18.55 2.18 -20.58
CA PRO A 78 17.19 1.66 -20.56
C PRO A 78 16.84 1.00 -21.91
N ALA A 79 16.27 -0.20 -21.85
CA ALA A 79 15.70 -0.91 -22.99
C ALA A 79 14.43 -0.22 -23.53
N LYS A 80 13.65 0.41 -22.65
CA LYS A 80 12.48 1.22 -23.00
C LYS A 80 12.35 2.41 -22.07
N VAL A 81 11.93 3.55 -22.61
CA VAL A 81 11.68 4.80 -21.87
C VAL A 81 10.28 5.28 -22.21
N LEU A 82 9.49 5.54 -21.19
CA LEU A 82 8.13 6.05 -21.28
C LEU A 82 8.04 7.39 -20.54
N SER A 83 7.86 8.47 -21.29
CA SER A 83 7.49 9.76 -20.69
C SER A 83 6.05 9.70 -20.25
N VAL A 84 5.78 9.96 -18.98
CA VAL A 84 4.41 9.99 -18.46
C VAL A 84 3.84 11.41 -18.50
N SER A 85 4.68 12.44 -18.66
CA SER A 85 4.24 13.84 -18.72
C SER A 85 3.20 14.10 -19.81
N GLN A 86 2.14 14.83 -19.44
CA GLN A 86 1.02 15.20 -20.32
C GLN A 86 1.33 16.34 -21.32
N VAL A 87 2.61 16.70 -21.52
CA VAL A 87 2.98 17.92 -22.27
C VAL A 87 3.34 17.58 -23.72
N ASP A 88 2.60 18.16 -24.67
CA ASP A 88 2.96 18.21 -26.09
C ASP A 88 4.25 19.06 -26.26
N ASP A 89 5.19 18.58 -27.09
CA ASP A 89 6.54 19.11 -27.35
C ASP A 89 6.73 20.63 -27.12
N GLU A 90 7.26 21.01 -25.96
CA GLU A 90 7.71 22.39 -25.69
C GLU A 90 9.11 22.44 -25.05
N SER A 91 9.74 23.61 -25.16
CA SER A 91 11.16 23.85 -24.85
C SER A 91 11.58 23.52 -23.41
N ILE A 92 12.85 23.08 -23.28
CA ILE A 92 13.45 22.51 -22.06
C ILE A 92 13.41 23.43 -20.82
N VAL A 93 13.47 24.75 -20.99
CA VAL A 93 13.55 25.70 -19.87
C VAL A 93 12.19 25.90 -19.18
N THR A 94 11.11 25.94 -19.96
CA THR A 94 9.73 26.03 -19.44
C THR A 94 9.33 24.76 -18.67
N LEU A 95 9.89 23.62 -19.05
CA LEU A 95 9.67 22.31 -18.42
C LEU A 95 10.12 22.25 -16.96
N PHE A 96 11.27 22.83 -16.59
CA PHE A 96 11.78 22.75 -15.21
C PHE A 96 10.93 23.55 -14.22
N CYS A 97 10.50 24.77 -14.59
CA CYS A 97 9.65 25.59 -13.75
C CYS A 97 8.27 24.95 -13.59
N ARG A 98 7.67 24.48 -14.70
CA ARG A 98 6.36 23.80 -14.70
C ARG A 98 6.38 22.48 -13.91
N ARG A 99 7.49 21.74 -13.86
CA ARG A 99 7.61 20.51 -13.03
C ARG A 99 7.47 20.78 -11.54
N SER A 100 7.99 21.91 -11.04
CA SER A 100 7.80 22.28 -9.63
C SER A 100 6.33 22.59 -9.34
N TYR A 101 5.66 23.32 -10.23
CA TYR A 101 4.23 23.59 -10.11
C TYR A 101 3.38 22.33 -10.25
N ALA A 102 3.67 21.49 -11.24
CA ALA A 102 3.01 20.21 -11.45
C ALA A 102 3.13 19.29 -10.22
N ALA A 103 4.31 19.25 -9.59
CA ALA A 103 4.50 18.50 -8.35
C ALA A 103 3.61 19.04 -7.21
N SER A 104 3.48 20.37 -7.08
CA SER A 104 2.61 20.99 -6.08
C SER A 104 1.12 20.80 -6.35
N LEU A 105 0.73 20.54 -7.61
CA LEU A 105 -0.65 20.27 -8.02
C LEU A 105 -0.97 18.76 -8.04
N GLY A 106 -0.03 17.89 -7.66
CA GLY A 106 -0.20 16.44 -7.77
C GLY A 106 -0.18 15.89 -9.20
N GLU A 107 0.15 16.71 -10.20
CA GLU A 107 0.22 16.36 -11.64
C GLU A 107 1.50 15.56 -11.99
N MET A 108 2.02 14.77 -11.04
CA MET A 108 3.20 13.94 -11.22
C MET A 108 2.90 12.51 -10.79
N ALA A 109 3.37 11.54 -11.56
CA ALA A 109 3.21 10.13 -11.23
C ALA A 109 3.91 9.80 -9.90
N VAL A 110 3.16 9.22 -8.97
CA VAL A 110 3.61 8.82 -7.63
C VAL A 110 3.88 7.33 -7.55
N ALA A 111 3.08 6.52 -8.26
CA ALA A 111 3.19 5.08 -8.24
C ALA A 111 2.72 4.45 -9.56
N PHE A 112 3.11 3.20 -9.80
CA PHE A 112 2.59 2.38 -10.88
C PHE A 112 2.47 0.92 -10.45
N ASP A 113 1.60 0.17 -11.12
CA ASP A 113 1.54 -1.28 -10.99
C ASP A 113 1.07 -1.96 -12.29
N PHE A 114 1.47 -3.21 -12.48
CA PHE A 114 1.09 -4.03 -13.64
C PHE A 114 -0.15 -4.87 -13.34
N GLY A 115 -1.11 -4.85 -14.26
CA GLY A 115 -2.22 -5.81 -14.27
C GLY A 115 -1.89 -7.11 -14.99
N ALA A 116 -2.88 -8.00 -15.09
CA ALA A 116 -2.71 -9.30 -15.72
C ALA A 116 -2.34 -9.19 -17.22
N LEU A 117 -1.59 -10.17 -17.72
CA LEU A 117 -1.26 -10.27 -19.14
C LEU A 117 -2.55 -10.33 -19.97
N ALA A 118 -2.69 -9.42 -20.94
CA ALA A 118 -3.87 -9.29 -21.76
C ALA A 118 -3.50 -9.29 -23.25
N GLU A 119 -4.47 -9.62 -24.09
CA GLU A 119 -4.38 -9.39 -25.53
C GLU A 119 -4.58 -7.90 -25.82
N SER A 120 -3.79 -7.34 -26.73
CA SER A 120 -3.87 -5.92 -27.08
C SER A 120 -5.23 -5.55 -27.68
N PRO A 121 -6.06 -4.72 -27.02
CA PRO A 121 -7.42 -4.40 -27.50
C PRO A 121 -7.42 -3.63 -28.83
N HIS A 122 -6.39 -2.82 -29.09
CA HIS A 122 -6.36 -1.89 -30.24
C HIS A 122 -5.70 -2.45 -31.52
N LEU A 123 -5.32 -3.73 -31.56
CA LEU A 123 -4.67 -4.33 -32.75
C LEU A 123 -5.51 -5.41 -33.45
N SER A 124 -6.67 -5.75 -32.89
CA SER A 124 -7.65 -6.67 -33.49
C SER A 124 -8.17 -6.23 -34.86
N GLY A 125 -8.09 -4.93 -35.19
CA GLY A 125 -8.53 -4.34 -36.46
C GLY A 125 -7.49 -4.32 -37.60
N LEU A 126 -6.20 -4.56 -37.34
CA LEU A 126 -5.21 -4.68 -38.42
C LEU A 126 -5.12 -6.13 -38.89
N ARG A 127 -5.00 -6.33 -40.21
CA ARG A 127 -4.80 -7.65 -40.87
C ARG A 127 -3.44 -8.30 -40.55
N VAL A 128 -2.99 -8.25 -39.30
CA VAL A 128 -1.86 -9.01 -38.77
C VAL A 128 -2.42 -9.90 -37.67
N LYS A 129 -2.61 -11.16 -38.02
CA LYS A 129 -3.17 -12.23 -37.19
C LYS A 129 -2.14 -12.72 -36.15
N ALA A 130 -1.58 -11.79 -35.38
CA ALA A 130 -0.66 -12.07 -34.30
C ALA A 130 -1.22 -11.45 -33.02
N GLU A 131 -1.75 -12.30 -32.15
CA GLU A 131 -2.18 -11.97 -30.79
C GLU A 131 -0.98 -11.36 -30.04
N LEU A 132 -0.93 -10.04 -29.96
CA LEU A 132 0.12 -9.33 -29.24
C LEU A 132 -0.23 -9.30 -27.75
N LEU A 133 0.51 -10.06 -26.95
CA LEU A 133 0.39 -10.03 -25.50
C LEU A 133 1.06 -8.79 -24.93
N VAL A 134 0.32 -8.05 -24.10
CA VAL A 134 0.73 -6.80 -23.47
C VAL A 134 0.38 -6.82 -21.99
N TYR A 135 1.21 -6.16 -21.18
CA TYR A 135 0.86 -5.90 -19.79
C TYR A 135 0.23 -4.50 -19.67
N PRO A 136 -0.98 -4.37 -19.10
CA PRO A 136 -1.50 -3.08 -18.69
C PRO A 136 -0.66 -2.54 -17.53
N LEU A 137 -0.16 -1.32 -17.69
CA LEU A 137 0.59 -0.57 -16.69
C LEU A 137 -0.28 0.59 -16.24
N TYR A 138 -0.78 0.50 -15.01
CA TYR A 138 -1.54 1.57 -14.38
C TYR A 138 -0.57 2.53 -13.70
N ILE A 139 -0.75 3.83 -13.93
CA ILE A 139 0.15 4.88 -13.47
C ILE A 139 -0.69 5.89 -12.69
N LEU A 140 -0.46 5.96 -11.38
CA LEU A 140 -1.16 6.84 -10.46
C LEU A 140 -0.41 8.16 -10.30
N TYR A 141 -1.14 9.25 -10.39
CA TYR A 141 -0.68 10.61 -10.13
C TYR A 141 -1.08 11.04 -8.71
N GLY A 142 -0.34 11.99 -8.14
CA GLY A 142 -0.59 12.47 -6.78
C GLY A 142 -1.98 13.09 -6.59
N ASN A 143 -2.51 13.72 -7.63
CA ASN A 143 -3.86 14.28 -7.67
C ASN A 143 -4.98 13.22 -7.77
N GLY A 144 -4.67 11.92 -7.69
CA GLY A 144 -5.63 10.83 -7.81
C GLY A 144 -5.90 10.37 -9.24
N GLU A 145 -5.45 11.10 -10.27
CA GLU A 145 -5.64 10.67 -11.65
C GLU A 145 -4.87 9.38 -11.94
N THR A 146 -5.53 8.44 -12.61
CA THR A 146 -4.91 7.19 -13.05
C THR A 146 -4.83 7.15 -14.56
N PHE A 147 -3.68 6.77 -15.10
CA PHE A 147 -3.44 6.57 -16.52
C PHE A 147 -3.13 5.11 -16.80
N LEU A 148 -3.41 4.65 -18.02
CA LEU A 148 -3.12 3.29 -18.48
C LEU A 148 -2.12 3.33 -19.64
N SER A 149 -1.16 2.41 -19.66
CA SER A 149 -0.28 2.18 -20.80
C SER A 149 -0.17 0.69 -21.07
N TYR A 150 -0.29 0.27 -22.32
CA TYR A 150 -0.02 -1.12 -22.70
C TYR A 150 1.45 -1.33 -23.04
N ILE A 151 2.11 -2.24 -22.32
CA ILE A 151 3.56 -2.46 -22.41
C ILE A 151 3.88 -3.85 -22.94
N SER A 152 4.63 -3.87 -24.04
CA SER A 152 5.41 -5.03 -24.50
C SER A 152 6.88 -4.61 -24.66
N LEU A 153 7.80 -5.49 -24.23
CA LEU A 153 9.25 -5.35 -24.45
C LEU A 153 9.72 -6.13 -25.70
N THR A 154 8.96 -7.13 -26.14
CA THR A 154 9.26 -7.96 -27.31
C THR A 154 8.92 -7.28 -28.63
N HIS A 155 7.88 -6.44 -28.65
CA HIS A 155 7.41 -5.79 -29.87
C HIS A 155 7.50 -4.26 -29.76
N SER A 156 8.37 -3.66 -30.55
CA SER A 156 8.48 -2.21 -30.70
C SER A 156 7.46 -1.69 -31.71
N VAL A 157 6.18 -1.70 -31.35
CA VAL A 157 5.12 -1.10 -32.18
C VAL A 157 5.07 0.41 -31.92
N ARG A 158 5.02 1.20 -32.99
CA ARG A 158 4.87 2.65 -32.93
C ARG A 158 3.55 2.97 -32.21
N ASN A 159 3.61 3.75 -31.13
CA ASN A 159 2.53 4.11 -30.19
C ASN A 159 2.21 3.12 -29.05
N LEU A 160 2.83 1.93 -29.01
CA LEU A 160 2.61 1.01 -27.89
C LEU A 160 3.31 1.48 -26.61
N GLY A 161 2.50 1.89 -25.64
CA GLY A 161 2.92 2.37 -24.34
C GLY A 161 2.69 3.85 -24.12
N LYS A 162 2.03 4.58 -25.03
CA LYS A 162 1.59 5.95 -24.72
C LYS A 162 0.57 5.92 -23.56
N PRO A 163 0.66 6.83 -22.57
CA PRO A 163 -0.35 6.92 -21.52
C PRO A 163 -1.71 7.34 -22.09
N MET A 164 -2.74 6.57 -21.74
CA MET A 164 -4.14 6.77 -22.04
C MET A 164 -4.85 7.17 -20.75
N GLY A 165 -5.71 8.19 -20.80
CA GLY A 165 -6.43 8.67 -19.63
C GLY A 165 -6.46 10.21 -19.53
N PRO A 166 -6.85 10.76 -18.37
CA PRO A 166 -7.11 10.03 -17.11
C PRO A 166 -8.28 9.05 -17.24
N LEU A 167 -8.20 7.91 -16.56
CA LEU A 167 -9.28 6.93 -16.53
C LEU A 167 -10.45 7.52 -15.73
N PRO A 168 -11.67 7.56 -16.28
CA PRO A 168 -12.82 8.09 -15.57
C PRO A 168 -13.13 7.23 -14.34
N MET A 169 -13.35 7.86 -13.19
CA MET A 169 -13.72 7.21 -11.93
C MET A 169 -15.20 7.39 -11.64
N TYR A 170 -15.87 6.30 -11.23
CA TYR A 170 -17.30 6.27 -10.92
C TYR A 170 -17.55 5.82 -9.47
N PRO A 171 -18.48 6.48 -8.75
CA PRO A 171 -19.27 7.64 -9.18
C PRO A 171 -18.42 8.90 -9.39
N ALA A 172 -18.72 9.69 -10.40
CA ALA A 172 -17.99 10.92 -10.66
C ALA A 172 -18.22 11.94 -9.53
N ALA A 173 -17.14 12.49 -8.98
CA ALA A 173 -17.18 13.53 -7.96
C ALA A 173 -15.83 14.26 -7.90
N GLU A 174 -15.89 15.57 -7.65
CA GLU A 174 -14.72 16.47 -7.69
C GLU A 174 -13.87 16.40 -6.39
N ASP A 175 -14.44 15.90 -5.31
CA ASP A 175 -13.88 15.87 -3.96
C ASP A 175 -13.81 14.46 -3.33
N ASN A 176 -14.40 13.44 -3.95
CA ASN A 176 -14.52 12.09 -3.33
C ASN A 176 -13.22 11.27 -3.33
N TYR A 177 -12.21 11.64 -4.14
CA TYR A 177 -11.03 10.78 -4.39
C TYR A 177 -9.71 11.36 -3.88
N GLY A 178 -9.75 12.50 -3.19
CA GLY A 178 -8.56 13.15 -2.60
C GLY A 178 -7.56 13.71 -3.63
N TYR A 179 -6.55 14.41 -3.13
CA TYR A 179 -5.43 14.97 -3.92
C TYR A 179 -4.07 14.54 -3.35
N ASP A 180 -4.08 13.53 -2.50
CA ASP A 180 -2.96 13.00 -1.71
C ASP A 180 -2.74 11.51 -2.01
N ALA A 181 -3.00 11.09 -3.25
CA ALA A 181 -2.80 9.69 -3.65
C ALA A 181 -1.30 9.35 -3.60
N CYS A 182 -0.95 8.19 -3.02
CA CYS A 182 0.44 7.83 -2.75
C CYS A 182 0.85 6.43 -3.22
N ALA A 183 -0.10 5.49 -3.37
CA ALA A 183 0.20 4.14 -3.84
C ALA A 183 -0.93 3.53 -4.67
N VAL A 184 -0.56 2.67 -5.63
CA VAL A 184 -1.48 1.85 -6.41
C VAL A 184 -1.04 0.39 -6.37
N LEU A 185 -2.01 -0.51 -6.29
CA LEU A 185 -1.81 -1.95 -6.40
C LEU A 185 -2.87 -2.55 -7.31
N CYS A 186 -2.46 -3.29 -8.34
CA CYS A 186 -3.35 -4.12 -9.15
C CYS A 186 -3.38 -5.54 -8.59
N LEU A 187 -4.54 -6.06 -8.25
CA LEU A 187 -4.69 -7.46 -7.85
C LEU A 187 -4.67 -8.36 -9.10
N PRO A 188 -4.12 -9.59 -8.99
CA PRO A 188 -3.97 -10.51 -10.12
C PRO A 188 -5.28 -11.24 -10.43
N CYS A 189 -6.28 -10.51 -10.91
CA CYS A 189 -7.61 -11.00 -11.24
C CYS A 189 -8.15 -10.36 -12.53
N VAL A 190 -9.20 -10.97 -13.10
CA VAL A 190 -9.91 -10.44 -14.27
C VAL A 190 -11.40 -10.35 -13.91
N PRO A 191 -12.04 -9.15 -14.01
CA PRO A 191 -11.46 -7.86 -14.35
C PRO A 191 -10.39 -7.43 -13.33
N ASN A 192 -9.48 -6.55 -13.76
CA ASN A 192 -8.45 -6.02 -12.87
C ASN A 192 -9.14 -5.25 -11.73
N ILE A 193 -8.67 -5.46 -10.49
CA ILE A 193 -9.06 -4.66 -9.33
C ILE A 193 -7.87 -3.81 -8.94
N LEU A 194 -8.04 -2.50 -8.97
CA LEU A 194 -7.05 -1.53 -8.51
C LEU A 194 -7.35 -1.11 -7.08
N VAL A 195 -6.32 -1.06 -6.26
CA VAL A 195 -6.36 -0.45 -4.93
C VAL A 195 -5.57 0.84 -5.01
N ILE A 196 -6.22 1.97 -4.76
CA ILE A 196 -5.59 3.29 -4.70
C ILE A 196 -5.58 3.74 -3.25
N ALA A 197 -4.40 4.12 -2.74
CA ALA A 197 -4.23 4.56 -1.36
C ALA A 197 -3.85 6.03 -1.29
N THR A 198 -4.40 6.75 -0.32
CA THR A 198 -4.05 8.15 0.00
C THR A 198 -3.12 8.25 1.20
N GLU A 199 -2.46 9.40 1.37
CA GLU A 199 -1.61 9.67 2.54
C GLU A 199 -2.42 9.79 3.85
N SER A 200 -3.70 10.11 3.73
CA SER A 200 -4.69 10.23 4.81
C SER A 200 -5.21 8.90 5.37
N GLY A 201 -4.92 7.76 4.75
CA GLY A 201 -5.43 6.46 5.23
C GLY A 201 -6.59 5.88 4.43
N MET A 202 -7.05 6.56 3.37
CA MET A 202 -8.15 6.06 2.53
C MET A 202 -7.64 5.05 1.50
N LEU A 203 -8.38 3.96 1.33
CA LEU A 203 -8.16 2.95 0.31
C LEU A 203 -9.41 2.85 -0.56
N TYR A 204 -9.25 3.07 -1.86
CA TYR A 204 -10.32 2.90 -2.85
C TYR A 204 -10.10 1.59 -3.60
N HIS A 205 -11.11 0.73 -3.62
CA HIS A 205 -11.10 -0.50 -4.41
C HIS A 205 -11.89 -0.28 -5.69
N CYS A 206 -11.18 -0.20 -6.81
CA CYS A 206 -11.77 0.09 -8.12
C CYS A 206 -11.79 -1.16 -8.98
N VAL A 207 -12.96 -1.54 -9.49
CA VAL A 207 -13.11 -2.55 -10.55
C VAL A 207 -12.87 -1.86 -11.89
N VAL A 208 -11.91 -2.36 -12.68
CA VAL A 208 -11.59 -1.80 -14.00
C VAL A 208 -12.49 -2.47 -15.04
N LEU A 209 -13.34 -1.70 -15.71
CA LEU A 209 -14.23 -2.20 -16.77
C LEU A 209 -13.95 -1.46 -18.08
N GLU A 210 -13.98 -2.19 -19.19
CA GLU A 210 -13.83 -1.59 -20.52
C GLU A 210 -15.03 -0.69 -20.84
N ALA A 211 -14.82 0.36 -21.62
CA ALA A 211 -15.91 1.22 -22.07
C ALA A 211 -16.80 0.46 -23.08
N GLU A 212 -18.12 0.63 -22.95
CA GLU A 212 -19.07 0.14 -23.94
C GLU A 212 -18.86 0.87 -25.28
N GLU A 213 -18.76 0.12 -26.37
CA GLU A 213 -18.78 0.71 -27.71
C GLU A 213 -20.21 1.21 -27.97
N GLU A 214 -20.44 2.53 -27.88
CA GLU A 214 -21.75 3.10 -28.26
C GLU A 214 -22.04 2.78 -29.74
N GLU A 215 -23.01 1.91 -29.98
CA GLU A 215 -23.37 1.44 -31.33
C GLU A 215 -24.11 2.50 -32.18
N ASP A 216 -24.47 3.68 -31.64
CA ASP A 216 -25.34 4.64 -32.35
C ASP A 216 -25.10 6.14 -32.00
N GLY A 217 -23.86 6.61 -32.18
CA GLY A 217 -23.51 8.04 -32.07
C GLY A 217 -23.29 8.69 -33.43
N GLY A 218 -24.29 9.45 -33.92
CA GLY A 218 -24.27 10.16 -35.21
C GLY A 218 -22.99 10.97 -35.48
N ALA A 219 -22.60 10.99 -36.76
CA ALA A 219 -21.30 11.45 -37.28
C ALA A 219 -20.96 12.95 -37.16
N VAL A 220 -21.30 13.65 -36.07
CA VAL A 220 -21.18 15.13 -35.98
C VAL A 220 -20.17 15.67 -34.95
N GLU A 221 -19.51 14.85 -34.12
CA GLU A 221 -18.39 15.35 -33.26
C GLU A 221 -17.09 14.52 -33.32
N ARG A 222 -16.86 13.76 -34.40
CA ARG A 222 -15.65 12.91 -34.55
C ARG A 222 -14.38 13.65 -35.02
N TRP A 223 -14.22 14.95 -34.75
CA TRP A 223 -13.04 15.73 -35.19
C TRP A 223 -12.13 16.27 -34.08
N SER A 224 -12.36 15.88 -32.83
CA SER A 224 -11.38 16.10 -31.75
C SER A 224 -10.60 14.79 -31.54
N ARG A 225 -9.29 14.82 -31.82
CA ARG A 225 -8.24 13.79 -31.55
C ARG A 225 -8.76 12.38 -31.25
N GLY A 226 -8.56 11.44 -32.20
CA GLY A 226 -8.89 10.00 -32.13
C GLY A 226 -9.28 9.47 -30.75
N SER A 227 -10.59 9.32 -30.52
CA SER A 227 -11.17 8.77 -29.30
C SER A 227 -10.79 7.29 -29.20
N GLU A 228 -9.66 6.99 -28.57
CA GLU A 228 -9.37 5.65 -28.06
C GLU A 228 -10.26 5.45 -26.84
N THR A 229 -11.14 4.44 -26.89
CA THR A 229 -11.94 4.04 -25.74
C THR A 229 -10.99 3.60 -24.62
N VAL A 230 -11.05 4.28 -23.49
CA VAL A 230 -10.29 3.95 -22.27
C VAL A 230 -11.20 3.22 -21.29
N PRO A 231 -10.67 2.26 -20.52
CA PRO A 231 -11.46 1.64 -19.45
C PRO A 231 -11.77 2.66 -18.35
N SER A 232 -12.80 2.34 -17.56
CA SER A 232 -13.29 3.14 -16.45
C SER A 232 -13.01 2.44 -15.12
N LEU A 233 -12.83 3.24 -14.07
CA LEU A 233 -12.62 2.78 -12.69
C LEU A 233 -13.94 2.88 -11.92
N TYR A 234 -14.54 1.75 -11.57
CA TYR A 234 -15.74 1.72 -10.74
C TYR A 234 -15.34 1.48 -9.28
N VAL A 235 -15.44 2.52 -8.47
CA VAL A 235 -15.13 2.44 -7.03
C VAL A 235 -16.21 1.63 -6.34
N PHE A 236 -15.84 0.41 -5.98
CA PHE A 236 -16.74 -0.56 -5.36
C PHE A 236 -16.90 -0.31 -3.86
N GLU A 237 -15.80 0.02 -3.19
CA GLU A 237 -15.79 0.42 -1.78
C GLU A 237 -14.66 1.42 -1.48
N CYS A 238 -14.81 2.13 -0.37
CA CYS A 238 -13.81 3.02 0.20
C CYS A 238 -13.62 2.66 1.69
N VAL A 239 -12.37 2.61 2.13
CA VAL A 239 -11.96 2.12 3.44
C VAL A 239 -11.01 3.12 4.08
N GLU A 240 -11.37 3.60 5.26
CA GLU A 240 -10.48 4.41 6.09
C GLU A 240 -9.69 3.51 7.05
N LEU A 241 -8.36 3.58 7.00
CA LEU A 241 -7.50 2.89 7.95
C LEU A 241 -7.42 3.66 9.27
N GLU A 242 -7.60 2.94 10.39
CA GLU A 242 -7.38 3.51 11.71
C GLU A 242 -5.87 3.56 12.02
N LEU A 243 -5.22 4.68 11.67
CA LEU A 243 -3.77 4.82 11.79
C LEU A 243 -3.31 4.96 13.26
N THR A 244 -4.04 5.69 14.10
CA THR A 244 -3.69 5.89 15.52
C THR A 244 -4.94 5.92 16.38
N LEU A 245 -4.88 5.39 17.61
CA LEU A 245 -6.01 5.44 18.53
C LEU A 245 -6.27 6.87 18.99
N LYS A 246 -7.50 7.34 18.82
CA LYS A 246 -7.98 8.60 19.39
C LYS A 246 -8.45 8.32 20.82
N LEU A 247 -7.70 8.80 21.82
CA LEU A 247 -8.17 8.73 23.21
C LEU A 247 -9.33 9.70 23.39
N ALA A 248 -10.39 9.27 24.05
CA ALA A 248 -11.47 10.15 24.50
C ALA A 248 -10.96 11.00 25.68
N SER A 249 -10.17 12.03 25.41
CA SER A 249 -9.96 13.11 26.39
C SER A 249 -11.28 13.90 26.48
N GLY A 250 -11.84 13.98 27.69
CA GLY A 250 -13.14 14.62 27.91
C GLY A 250 -13.12 16.07 27.45
N GLU A 251 -14.07 16.38 26.56
CA GLU A 251 -14.69 17.67 26.14
C GLU A 251 -13.96 19.03 26.24
N GLU A 252 -12.73 19.17 26.71
CA GLU A 252 -12.09 20.47 26.98
C GLU A 252 -10.57 20.54 26.72
N GLU A 253 -10.03 19.78 25.76
CA GLU A 253 -8.72 20.12 25.18
C GLU A 253 -8.91 20.56 23.73
N GLU A 254 -8.95 21.90 23.59
CA GLU A 254 -8.77 22.68 22.37
C GLU A 254 -7.80 22.00 21.40
N GLU A 255 -8.21 21.87 20.14
CA GLU A 255 -7.36 21.87 18.94
C GLU A 255 -5.88 21.50 19.20
N ILE A 256 -5.62 20.30 19.72
CA ILE A 256 -4.30 19.70 19.57
C ILE A 256 -4.24 19.47 18.08
N THR A 257 -3.63 20.43 17.38
CA THR A 257 -3.40 20.49 15.94
C THR A 257 -3.61 19.11 15.36
N GLU A 258 -4.64 18.95 14.52
CA GLU A 258 -4.65 17.89 13.51
C GLU A 258 -3.35 18.09 12.74
N SER A 259 -2.24 17.60 13.28
CA SER A 259 -0.96 17.65 12.65
C SER A 259 -1.19 16.76 11.46
N ASP A 260 -1.21 17.35 10.27
CA ASP A 260 -1.32 16.69 8.96
C ASP A 260 -0.44 15.44 8.97
N PHE A 261 -0.99 14.34 9.48
CA PHE A 261 -0.23 13.11 9.67
C PHE A 261 -0.28 12.42 8.33
N THR A 262 0.55 12.90 7.41
CA THR A 262 0.74 12.29 6.11
C THR A 262 1.59 11.06 6.30
N CYS A 263 1.01 9.91 5.99
CA CYS A 263 1.61 8.64 6.29
C CYS A 263 1.62 7.78 5.03
N PRO A 264 2.64 7.94 4.15
CA PRO A 264 2.67 7.26 2.86
C PRO A 264 2.46 5.75 3.01
N ILE A 265 1.37 5.26 2.43
CA ILE A 265 0.98 3.86 2.49
C ILE A 265 1.78 3.10 1.43
N ARG A 266 2.35 1.97 1.81
CA ARG A 266 2.86 0.98 0.86
C ARG A 266 1.94 -0.23 0.82
N LEU A 267 1.56 -0.62 -0.38
CA LEU A 267 0.67 -1.75 -0.63
C LEU A 267 1.49 -2.99 -1.02
N HIS A 268 1.10 -4.14 -0.49
CA HIS A 268 1.78 -5.42 -0.70
C HIS A 268 0.75 -6.50 -1.04
N ARG A 269 0.91 -7.16 -2.20
CA ARG A 269 0.09 -8.32 -2.56
C ARG A 269 0.34 -9.46 -1.57
N ASP A 270 -0.71 -10.19 -1.18
CA ASP A 270 -0.53 -11.43 -0.44
C ASP A 270 -0.22 -12.60 -1.42
N PRO A 271 0.98 -13.20 -1.37
CA PRO A 271 1.33 -14.32 -2.26
C PRO A 271 0.51 -15.59 -1.99
N LEU A 272 -0.21 -15.68 -0.88
CA LEU A 272 -0.98 -16.85 -0.44
C LEU A 272 -2.49 -16.69 -0.68
N CYS A 273 -2.95 -15.48 -1.03
CA CYS A 273 -4.37 -15.15 -1.11
C CYS A 273 -4.63 -13.98 -2.09
N GLN A 274 -5.25 -14.27 -3.24
CA GLN A 274 -5.50 -13.28 -4.30
C GLN A 274 -6.46 -12.14 -3.90
N HIS A 275 -7.30 -12.38 -2.90
CA HIS A 275 -8.29 -11.43 -2.41
C HIS A 275 -7.88 -10.79 -1.08
N ARG A 276 -6.58 -10.80 -0.77
CA ARG A 276 -6.02 -10.14 0.40
C ARG A 276 -4.76 -9.40 0.01
N TYR A 277 -4.56 -8.24 0.61
CA TYR A 277 -3.33 -7.47 0.50
C TYR A 277 -3.02 -6.83 1.85
N HIS A 278 -1.84 -6.24 1.95
CA HIS A 278 -1.35 -5.66 3.20
C HIS A 278 -0.88 -4.23 2.96
N CYS A 279 -1.15 -3.37 3.92
CA CYS A 279 -0.73 -1.97 3.93
C CYS A 279 0.33 -1.81 5.01
N THR A 280 1.51 -1.31 4.66
CA THR A 280 2.52 -0.89 5.65
C THR A 280 2.63 0.62 5.64
N HIS A 281 2.65 1.23 6.81
CA HIS A 281 2.69 2.67 6.99
C HIS A 281 3.44 2.99 8.31
N GLU A 282 3.57 4.26 8.69
CA GLU A 282 4.35 4.64 9.88
C GLU A 282 3.78 4.12 11.21
N ALA A 283 2.46 3.97 11.26
CA ALA A 283 1.76 3.56 12.47
C ALA A 283 1.52 2.05 12.57
N GLY A 284 1.85 1.28 11.52
CA GLY A 284 1.71 -0.17 11.60
C GLY A 284 1.59 -0.91 10.28
N VAL A 285 0.95 -2.07 10.38
CA VAL A 285 0.55 -2.93 9.28
C VAL A 285 -0.93 -3.26 9.39
N HIS A 286 -1.66 -3.03 8.31
CA HIS A 286 -3.03 -3.48 8.14
C HIS A 286 -3.09 -4.61 7.11
N SER A 287 -3.94 -5.62 7.37
CA SER A 287 -4.34 -6.62 6.37
C SER A 287 -5.74 -6.30 5.90
N VAL A 288 -5.98 -6.33 4.59
CA VAL A 288 -7.28 -6.04 3.99
C VAL A 288 -7.73 -7.21 3.15
N GLY A 289 -8.86 -7.81 3.52
CA GLY A 289 -9.48 -8.94 2.83
C GLY A 289 -10.77 -8.54 2.09
N LEU A 290 -10.78 -8.71 0.77
CA LEU A 290 -11.92 -8.40 -0.09
C LEU A 290 -12.93 -9.55 -0.08
N ILE A 291 -13.94 -9.47 0.78
CA ILE A 291 -14.92 -10.56 0.93
C ILE A 291 -15.86 -10.67 -0.28
N TRP A 292 -16.13 -9.56 -0.97
CA TRP A 292 -16.94 -9.51 -2.18
C TRP A 292 -16.20 -10.06 -3.41
N PHE A 293 -14.87 -10.25 -3.35
CA PHE A 293 -14.07 -10.73 -4.49
C PHE A 293 -14.64 -12.02 -5.12
N LYS A 294 -14.91 -13.03 -4.28
CA LYS A 294 -15.42 -14.32 -4.77
C LYS A 294 -16.83 -14.20 -5.34
N LYS A 295 -17.63 -13.30 -4.79
CA LYS A 295 -18.99 -13.04 -5.26
C LYS A 295 -18.99 -12.30 -6.58
N LEU A 296 -18.10 -11.32 -6.74
CA LEU A 296 -17.92 -10.62 -8.00
C LEU A 296 -17.55 -11.61 -9.10
N HIS A 297 -16.58 -12.50 -8.85
CA HIS A 297 -16.22 -13.55 -9.80
C HIS A 297 -17.40 -14.49 -10.11
N LYS A 298 -18.11 -14.95 -9.08
CA LYS A 298 -19.32 -15.78 -9.28
C LYS A 298 -20.38 -15.07 -10.12
N PHE A 299 -20.59 -13.78 -9.90
CA PHE A 299 -21.54 -12.96 -10.66
C PHE A 299 -21.11 -12.82 -12.13
N LEU A 300 -19.83 -12.56 -12.38
CA LEU A 300 -19.29 -12.45 -13.73
C LEU A 300 -19.32 -13.78 -14.51
N GLU A 301 -19.35 -14.92 -13.80
CA GLU A 301 -19.52 -16.26 -14.37
C GLU A 301 -21.00 -16.67 -14.50
N SER A 302 -21.94 -15.90 -13.94
CA SER A 302 -23.37 -16.23 -13.96
C SER A 302 -24.06 -15.78 -15.25
N ASP A 303 -25.10 -16.50 -15.68
CA ASP A 303 -25.91 -16.10 -16.84
C ASP A 303 -26.74 -14.84 -16.52
N GLU A 304 -26.99 -14.00 -17.53
CA GLU A 304 -27.76 -12.72 -17.44
C GLU A 304 -29.15 -12.84 -16.77
N GLU A 305 -29.71 -14.05 -16.72
CA GLU A 305 -31.01 -14.32 -16.08
C GLU A 305 -30.91 -14.55 -14.57
N ASP A 306 -29.71 -14.69 -14.00
CA ASP A 306 -29.45 -14.94 -12.58
C ASP A 306 -29.47 -13.65 -11.74
N LYS A 307 -30.68 -13.12 -11.55
CA LYS A 307 -30.93 -11.94 -10.71
C LYS A 307 -30.52 -12.14 -9.24
N ASP A 308 -30.45 -13.38 -8.77
CA ASP A 308 -30.10 -13.69 -7.39
C ASP A 308 -28.61 -13.42 -7.13
N SER A 309 -27.74 -13.68 -8.11
CA SER A 309 -26.29 -13.41 -8.02
C SER A 309 -25.96 -11.91 -7.92
N LEU A 310 -26.65 -11.04 -8.67
CA LEU A 310 -26.48 -9.59 -8.55
C LEU A 310 -26.95 -9.09 -7.17
N GLN A 311 -28.08 -9.60 -6.68
CA GLN A 311 -28.60 -9.25 -5.36
C GLN A 311 -27.66 -9.71 -4.24
N GLU A 312 -27.00 -10.87 -4.41
CA GLU A 312 -25.99 -11.39 -3.49
C GLU A 312 -24.70 -10.55 -3.48
N LEU A 313 -24.29 -10.01 -4.64
CA LEU A 313 -23.15 -9.10 -4.78
C LEU A 313 -23.45 -7.71 -4.21
N ALA A 314 -24.65 -7.19 -4.48
CA ALA A 314 -25.12 -5.90 -3.96
C ALA A 314 -25.45 -5.94 -2.46
N ALA A 315 -25.58 -7.14 -1.88
CA ALA A 315 -25.73 -7.27 -0.44
C ALA A 315 -24.48 -6.71 0.26
N GLU A 316 -24.70 -5.81 1.21
CA GLU A 316 -23.66 -5.04 1.87
C GLU A 316 -22.61 -5.95 2.54
N GLN A 317 -21.45 -6.05 1.91
CA GLN A 317 -20.32 -6.86 2.34
C GLN A 317 -19.04 -6.05 2.22
N ARG A 318 -18.74 -5.30 3.27
CA ARG A 318 -17.51 -4.52 3.40
C ARG A 318 -16.30 -5.44 3.50
N CYS A 319 -15.17 -5.05 2.95
CA CYS A 319 -13.91 -5.72 3.24
C CYS A 319 -13.66 -5.86 4.76
N ILE A 320 -12.79 -6.82 5.10
CA ILE A 320 -12.30 -7.00 6.47
C ILE A 320 -10.96 -6.30 6.56
N VAL A 321 -10.83 -5.38 7.51
CA VAL A 321 -9.58 -4.69 7.82
C VAL A 321 -9.10 -5.14 9.19
N GLU A 322 -7.87 -5.64 9.27
CA GLU A 322 -7.23 -6.06 10.50
C GLU A 322 -5.95 -5.25 10.73
N HIS A 323 -5.87 -4.52 11.85
CA HIS A 323 -4.63 -3.87 12.28
C HIS A 323 -3.71 -4.91 12.93
N ILE A 324 -2.92 -5.62 12.11
CA ILE A 324 -2.14 -6.79 12.54
C ILE A 324 -0.86 -6.44 13.29
N LEU A 325 -0.35 -5.23 13.14
CA LEU A 325 0.80 -4.72 13.91
C LEU A 325 0.66 -3.22 14.11
N CYS A 326 0.60 -2.76 15.36
CA CYS A 326 0.63 -1.35 15.69
C CYS A 326 2.04 -0.94 16.13
N THR A 327 2.63 0.03 15.44
CA THR A 327 3.96 0.61 15.74
C THR A 327 3.89 2.06 16.22
N ARG A 328 2.68 2.60 16.36
CA ARG A 328 2.40 3.91 16.96
C ARG A 328 1.01 3.89 17.62
N PRO A 329 0.89 3.44 18.88
CA PRO A 329 -0.40 3.28 19.55
C PRO A 329 -1.17 4.59 19.72
N LEU A 330 -0.47 5.66 20.12
CA LEU A 330 -1.04 6.99 20.35
C LEU A 330 -0.37 8.03 19.46
N ALA A 331 -1.05 9.15 19.20
CA ALA A 331 -0.49 10.26 18.41
C ALA A 331 0.83 10.81 18.99
N ASN A 332 1.00 10.79 20.30
CA ASN A 332 2.23 11.22 20.98
C ASN A 332 3.29 10.12 21.15
N SER A 333 3.00 8.87 20.77
CA SER A 333 3.98 7.79 20.82
C SER A 333 5.05 7.97 19.76
N ALA A 334 6.31 7.68 20.12
CA ALA A 334 7.39 7.64 19.15
C ALA A 334 7.10 6.53 18.12
N PRO A 335 7.07 6.82 16.80
CA PRO A 335 6.75 5.82 15.81
C PRO A 335 7.94 4.87 15.61
N ALA A 336 7.66 3.58 15.38
CA ALA A 336 8.62 2.61 14.88
C ALA A 336 8.24 2.10 13.46
N PRO A 337 8.32 2.95 12.41
CA PRO A 337 7.79 2.62 11.09
C PRO A 337 8.33 1.30 10.53
N VAL A 338 7.47 0.59 9.82
CA VAL A 338 7.85 -0.64 9.10
C VAL A 338 8.83 -0.29 7.99
N ARG A 339 9.98 -0.97 7.92
CA ARG A 339 10.99 -0.82 6.87
C ARG A 339 11.00 -2.01 5.91
N GLY A 340 10.91 -3.22 6.46
CA GLY A 340 10.78 -4.46 5.70
C GLY A 340 9.47 -5.16 6.01
N PHE A 341 8.83 -5.73 4.99
CA PHE A 341 7.61 -6.51 5.13
C PHE A 341 7.61 -7.64 4.12
N TRP A 342 7.21 -8.83 4.55
CA TRP A 342 7.01 -9.97 3.66
C TRP A 342 6.07 -11.01 4.26
N ILE A 343 5.33 -11.72 3.41
CA ILE A 343 4.55 -12.89 3.82
C ILE A 343 5.27 -14.14 3.35
N VAL A 344 5.57 -15.04 4.30
CA VAL A 344 6.13 -16.36 4.02
C VAL A 344 5.10 -17.44 4.34
N SER A 345 5.18 -18.55 3.61
CA SER A 345 4.50 -19.78 3.98
C SER A 345 5.50 -20.92 3.96
N ASP A 346 5.60 -21.63 5.08
CA ASP A 346 6.41 -22.84 5.19
C ASP A 346 5.64 -23.91 5.96
N LEU A 347 5.93 -25.19 5.74
CA LEU A 347 5.29 -26.29 6.44
C LEU A 347 5.42 -26.19 7.97
N SER A 348 6.54 -25.63 8.46
CA SER A 348 6.82 -25.47 9.88
C SER A 348 6.24 -24.18 10.49
N LEU A 349 6.24 -23.09 9.72
CA LEU A 349 5.78 -21.77 10.19
C LEU A 349 4.31 -21.50 9.89
N GLY A 350 3.70 -22.23 8.95
CA GLY A 350 2.44 -21.84 8.34
C GLY A 350 2.57 -20.51 7.59
N ALA A 351 1.43 -19.85 7.33
CA ALA A 351 1.41 -18.50 6.79
C ALA A 351 1.84 -17.51 7.89
N THR A 352 2.95 -16.81 7.69
CA THR A 352 3.56 -15.91 8.68
C THR A 352 3.96 -14.61 8.02
N MET A 353 3.61 -13.50 8.66
CA MET A 353 4.14 -12.18 8.36
C MET A 353 5.51 -12.02 9.00
N ILE A 354 6.47 -11.50 8.23
CA ILE A 354 7.76 -11.02 8.71
C ILE A 354 7.78 -9.50 8.53
N CYS A 355 8.11 -8.78 9.60
CA CYS A 355 8.20 -7.33 9.61
C CYS A 355 9.52 -6.89 10.25
N ILE A 356 10.18 -5.90 9.66
CA ILE A 356 11.37 -5.24 10.22
C ILE A 356 11.03 -3.78 10.45
N THR A 357 11.15 -3.30 11.68
CA THR A 357 10.87 -1.90 12.06
C THR A 357 12.09 -1.00 11.84
N SER A 358 11.90 0.31 11.98
CA SER A 358 12.99 1.30 11.97
C SER A 358 13.98 1.13 13.13
N THR A 359 13.58 0.46 14.20
CA THR A 359 14.43 0.11 15.35
C THR A 359 15.20 -1.20 15.14
N TYR A 360 15.13 -1.78 13.93
CA TYR A 360 15.76 -3.06 13.55
C TYR A 360 15.22 -4.28 14.31
N GLU A 361 14.01 -4.18 14.87
CA GLU A 361 13.32 -5.33 15.44
C GLU A 361 12.73 -6.18 14.31
N CYS A 362 12.95 -7.49 14.38
CA CYS A 362 12.38 -8.46 13.45
C CYS A 362 11.21 -9.18 14.13
N LEU A 363 10.01 -8.92 13.64
CA LEU A 363 8.76 -9.45 14.16
C LEU A 363 8.23 -10.55 13.24
N LEU A 364 7.82 -11.68 13.83
CA LEU A 364 7.18 -12.78 13.13
C LEU A 364 5.78 -12.98 13.72
N LEU A 365 4.75 -12.80 12.90
CA LEU A 365 3.36 -12.93 13.32
C LEU A 365 2.64 -13.94 12.42
N PRO A 366 2.15 -15.08 12.97
CA PRO A 366 1.32 -16.01 12.21
C PRO A 366 0.06 -15.31 11.72
N LEU A 367 -0.24 -15.45 10.43
CA LEU A 367 -1.47 -14.93 9.86
C LEU A 367 -2.60 -15.90 10.15
N LEU A 368 -3.68 -15.41 10.75
CA LEU A 368 -4.93 -16.17 10.85
C LEU A 368 -5.45 -16.39 9.42
N SER A 369 -5.67 -17.65 9.07
CA SER A 369 -6.19 -17.98 7.75
C SER A 369 -7.68 -17.66 7.73
N ILE A 370 -8.12 -16.83 6.78
CA ILE A 370 -9.56 -16.69 6.44
C ILE A 370 -10.07 -17.96 5.70
N ARG A 371 -9.28 -19.05 5.68
CA ARG A 371 -9.69 -20.33 5.11
C ARG A 371 -10.48 -21.13 6.13
N PRO A 372 -11.56 -21.84 5.72
CA PRO A 372 -12.06 -22.93 6.53
C PRO A 372 -10.93 -23.95 6.72
N LEU A 373 -10.73 -24.40 7.95
CA LEU A 373 -9.79 -25.47 8.29
C LEU A 373 -9.98 -26.62 7.29
N SER A 374 -8.91 -27.04 6.62
CA SER A 374 -8.94 -28.21 5.75
C SER A 374 -9.48 -29.40 6.56
N PRO A 375 -10.38 -30.24 5.99
CA PRO A 375 -10.85 -31.40 6.72
C PRO A 375 -9.65 -32.28 7.10
N PRO A 376 -9.63 -32.84 8.32
CA PRO A 376 -8.54 -33.68 8.77
C PRO A 376 -8.37 -34.84 7.79
N LEU A 377 -7.13 -35.10 7.38
CA LEU A 377 -6.81 -36.26 6.55
C LEU A 377 -7.31 -37.54 7.24
N LEU A 378 -7.93 -38.43 6.46
CA LEU A 378 -8.59 -39.69 6.85
C LEU A 378 -7.66 -40.77 7.47
N CYS A 379 -6.57 -40.37 8.13
CA CYS A 379 -5.58 -41.26 8.74
C CYS A 379 -5.39 -41.05 10.25
N SER A 380 -6.32 -40.39 10.95
CA SER A 380 -6.33 -40.40 12.42
C SER A 380 -7.27 -41.50 12.93
N HIS A 381 -6.75 -42.72 13.07
CA HIS A 381 -7.42 -43.78 13.81
C HIS A 381 -7.55 -43.39 15.29
N PRO A 382 -8.71 -43.58 15.94
CA PRO A 382 -8.83 -43.46 17.38
C PRO A 382 -8.38 -44.78 18.03
N GLY A 383 -7.26 -44.75 18.76
CA GLY A 383 -6.73 -45.93 19.44
C GLY A 383 -5.77 -45.60 20.57
N ALA A 384 -6.31 -45.60 21.79
CA ALA A 384 -5.72 -45.97 23.09
C ALA A 384 -4.32 -45.45 23.49
N GLU A 385 -4.37 -44.51 24.44
CA GLU A 385 -3.55 -44.36 25.66
C GLU A 385 -2.01 -44.26 25.62
N SER A 386 -1.58 -43.26 26.41
CA SER A 386 -0.28 -43.10 27.07
C SER A 386 0.82 -42.36 26.30
N GLY A 387 1.00 -41.10 26.71
CA GLY A 387 2.04 -40.19 26.25
C GLY A 387 1.68 -38.74 26.58
N SER A 388 1.51 -38.43 27.86
CA SER A 388 1.24 -37.07 28.35
C SER A 388 2.33 -36.10 27.86
N SER A 389 1.94 -35.07 27.11
CA SER A 389 2.83 -33.95 26.78
C SER A 389 3.12 -33.11 28.03
N PRO A 390 4.30 -32.50 28.18
CA PRO A 390 4.73 -31.87 29.43
C PRO A 390 4.09 -30.50 29.71
N LEU A 391 3.08 -30.07 28.93
CA LEU A 391 2.56 -28.70 28.96
C LEU A 391 1.15 -28.57 29.55
N ARG A 392 0.59 -29.63 30.14
CA ARG A 392 -0.75 -29.59 30.75
C ARG A 392 -0.73 -29.27 32.24
N GLY A 393 0.11 -28.31 32.64
CA GLY A 393 0.31 -27.88 34.03
C GLY A 393 0.03 -26.40 34.31
N LEU A 394 -0.58 -25.65 33.38
CA LEU A 394 -0.96 -24.25 33.60
C LEU A 394 -2.35 -23.99 33.01
N ALA A 395 -3.37 -24.47 33.71
CA ALA A 395 -4.72 -24.01 33.52
C ALA A 395 -5.37 -23.89 34.89
N GLU A 396 -5.10 -22.79 35.58
CA GLU A 396 -5.97 -22.33 36.67
C GLU A 396 -6.01 -20.80 36.83
N ASP A 397 -5.72 -20.05 35.75
CA ASP A 397 -6.05 -18.64 35.66
C ASP A 397 -6.69 -18.38 34.30
N SER A 398 -7.83 -17.68 34.28
CA SER A 398 -8.46 -17.30 33.00
C SER A 398 -7.49 -16.41 32.22
N PHE A 399 -7.49 -16.54 30.89
CA PHE A 399 -6.68 -15.70 30.00
C PHE A 399 -6.82 -14.20 30.31
N GLU A 400 -8.03 -13.79 30.72
CA GLU A 400 -8.35 -12.45 31.18
C GLU A 400 -7.64 -12.07 32.49
N GLN A 401 -7.52 -13.00 33.45
CA GLN A 401 -6.76 -12.82 34.68
C GLN A 401 -5.26 -12.70 34.41
N HIS A 402 -4.74 -13.46 33.45
CA HIS A 402 -3.34 -13.40 33.03
C HIS A 402 -2.99 -12.05 32.40
N ILE A 403 -3.83 -11.54 31.50
CA ILE A 403 -3.66 -10.20 30.91
C ILE A 403 -3.80 -9.11 31.98
N ARG A 404 -4.76 -9.21 32.92
CA ARG A 404 -4.86 -8.25 34.03
C ARG A 404 -3.61 -8.25 34.90
N ASN A 405 -3.01 -9.40 35.18
CA ASN A 405 -1.80 -9.49 36.01
C ASN A 405 -0.58 -8.88 35.31
N ILE A 406 -0.43 -9.08 33.99
CA ILE A 406 0.65 -8.47 33.19
C ILE A 406 0.49 -6.94 33.18
N LEU A 407 -0.73 -6.44 32.93
CA LEU A 407 -1.02 -5.00 32.92
C LEU A 407 -0.93 -4.35 34.32
N GLN A 408 -1.06 -5.13 35.40
CA GLN A 408 -1.00 -4.61 36.76
C GLN A 408 0.41 -4.54 37.36
N LEU A 409 1.35 -5.38 36.90
CA LEU A 409 2.61 -5.58 37.61
C LEU A 409 3.74 -4.62 37.24
N GLU A 410 3.74 -4.02 36.05
CA GLU A 410 4.87 -3.19 35.61
C GLU A 410 4.54 -1.70 35.43
N ASP A 411 3.31 -1.32 35.06
CA ASP A 411 2.99 0.09 34.75
C ASP A 411 2.27 0.84 35.88
N LEU A 412 1.51 0.17 36.76
CA LEU A 412 0.67 0.86 37.75
C LEU A 412 1.45 1.45 38.94
N ALA A 413 2.58 0.89 39.32
CA ALA A 413 3.40 1.44 40.41
C ALA A 413 4.09 2.73 39.96
N LEU A 414 4.67 2.72 38.75
CA LEU A 414 5.31 3.88 38.14
C LEU A 414 4.28 4.99 37.83
N CYS A 415 3.14 4.66 37.20
CA CYS A 415 2.08 5.62 36.94
C CYS A 415 1.44 6.18 38.21
N ARG A 416 1.33 5.41 39.30
CA ARG A 416 0.82 5.94 40.58
C ARG A 416 1.78 6.97 41.19
N GLU A 417 3.07 6.72 41.09
CA GLU A 417 4.10 7.61 41.63
C GLU A 417 4.23 8.88 40.78
N GLU A 418 4.19 8.75 39.45
CA GLU A 418 4.13 9.89 38.53
C GLU A 418 2.86 10.71 38.72
N ARG A 419 1.69 10.08 38.84
CA ARG A 419 0.41 10.78 39.10
C ARG A 419 0.42 11.51 40.43
N LYS A 420 1.06 10.96 41.46
CA LYS A 420 1.23 11.63 42.77
C LYS A 420 2.16 12.84 42.63
N SER A 421 3.28 12.69 41.94
CA SER A 421 4.23 13.79 41.66
C SER A 421 3.58 14.92 40.85
N LEU A 422 2.82 14.59 39.80
CA LEU A 422 2.09 15.55 38.97
C LEU A 422 1.04 16.31 39.78
N ARG A 423 0.31 15.63 40.67
CA ARG A 423 -0.67 16.28 41.55
C ARG A 423 -0.01 17.25 42.52
N GLU A 424 1.08 16.85 43.16
CA GLU A 424 1.84 17.75 44.06
C GLU A 424 2.44 18.94 43.30
N ALA A 425 2.87 18.76 42.06
CA ALA A 425 3.36 19.85 41.21
C ALA A 425 2.25 20.82 40.80
N ALA A 426 1.05 20.30 40.48
CA ALA A 426 -0.12 21.11 40.16
C ALA A 426 -0.61 21.92 41.37
N GLU A 427 -0.64 21.32 42.57
CA GLU A 427 -1.00 22.02 43.81
C GLU A 427 0.00 23.17 44.10
N ARG A 428 1.31 22.94 43.96
CA ARG A 428 2.32 24.01 44.09
C ARG A 428 2.19 25.11 43.04
N LEU A 429 1.73 24.78 41.83
CA LEU A 429 1.53 25.77 40.77
C LEU A 429 0.29 26.61 41.03
N ALA A 430 -0.79 25.99 41.53
CA ALA A 430 -2.00 26.68 41.95
C ALA A 430 -1.73 27.67 43.09
N ASP A 431 -0.95 27.27 44.10
CA ASP A 431 -0.55 28.16 45.20
C ASP A 431 0.24 29.38 44.68
N LYS A 432 1.18 29.17 43.74
CA LYS A 432 1.92 30.27 43.11
C LYS A 432 1.03 31.19 42.28
N TYR A 433 0.01 30.65 41.64
CA TYR A 433 -0.93 31.44 40.85
C TYR A 433 -1.80 32.33 41.74
N GLU A 434 -2.31 31.79 42.85
CA GLU A 434 -3.05 32.58 43.84
C GLU A 434 -2.17 33.67 44.48
N ASP A 435 -0.91 33.35 44.80
CA ASP A 435 0.06 34.35 45.28
C ASP A 435 0.31 35.46 44.25
N ALA A 436 0.50 35.10 42.98
CA ALA A 436 0.72 36.05 41.89
C ALA A 436 -0.52 36.92 41.65
N LYS A 437 -1.72 36.32 41.70
CA LYS A 437 -2.99 37.03 41.60
C LYS A 437 -3.19 38.01 42.74
N TYR A 438 -2.89 37.60 43.98
CA TYR A 438 -2.93 38.50 45.13
C TYR A 438 -1.94 39.67 44.98
N HIS A 439 -0.73 39.41 44.48
CA HIS A 439 0.25 40.46 44.22
C HIS A 439 -0.23 41.41 43.12
N GLN A 440 -0.85 40.89 42.06
CA GLN A 440 -1.39 41.68 40.97
C GLN A 440 -2.58 42.54 41.42
N GLU A 441 -3.48 42.01 42.23
CA GLU A 441 -4.58 42.77 42.85
C GLU A 441 -4.06 43.83 43.83
N ALA A 442 -3.03 43.54 44.61
CA ALA A 442 -2.40 44.51 45.52
C ALA A 442 -1.71 45.66 44.76
N ILE A 443 -1.08 45.36 43.61
CA ILE A 443 -0.51 46.38 42.71
C ILE A 443 -1.64 47.21 42.09
N MET A 444 -2.70 46.58 41.57
CA MET A 444 -3.85 47.26 40.97
C MET A 444 -4.53 48.21 41.97
N ASN A 445 -4.73 47.77 43.21
CA ASN A 445 -5.32 48.59 44.27
C ASN A 445 -4.43 49.77 44.69
N ARG A 446 -3.10 49.68 44.52
CA ARG A 446 -2.18 50.82 44.74
C ARG A 446 -2.27 51.88 43.64
N PHE A 447 -2.71 51.52 42.44
CA PHE A 447 -2.93 52.47 41.34
C PHE A 447 -4.30 53.15 41.38
N ILE A 448 -5.25 52.67 42.18
CA ILE A 448 -6.60 53.26 42.30
C ILE A 448 -6.65 54.42 43.32
N PHE A 449 -5.59 54.62 44.13
CA PHE A 449 -5.51 55.68 45.14
C PHE A 449 -4.40 56.73 44.91
N LEU A 450 -3.88 56.82 43.68
CA LEU A 450 -3.12 57.96 43.15
C LEU A 450 -3.96 58.64 42.06
#